data_AF-A0A0H3KS02-F1
#
_entry.id   AF-A0A0H3KS02-F1
#
_cell.length_a   1.000
_cell.length_b   1.000
_cell.length_c   1.000
_cell.angle_alpha   90.00
_cell.angle_beta   90.00
_cell.angle_gamma   90.00
#
_symmetry.space_group_name_H-M   'P 1'
#
loop_
_entity.id
_entity.type
_entity.pdbx_description
1 polymer ?
#
loop_
_entity_poly.entity_id
_entity_poly.type
_entity_poly.pdbx_seq_one_letter_code
_entity_poly.pdbx_strand_id
1 'polypeptide(L)'
;MRIDHCKSVLSRYRTPSLLGVVAALQILDWHSTLTAPHTRGETNRLINWLVQWVSFESAVSTFKLLCLAMLLYGFLFWRKHKGLYETEFALALGVVAVVYGGVVFNNYVA
;
A
#
# COMPACT_ATOMS: atom_id res chain seq x y z
N MET A 1 -17.80 1.81 30.85
CA MET A 1 -18.69 2.42 29.83
C MET A 1 -17.97 3.32 28.81
N ARG A 2 -17.15 4.33 29.16
CA ARG A 2 -16.46 5.15 28.13
C ARG A 2 -15.33 4.41 27.38
N ILE A 3 -14.61 3.51 28.06
CA ILE A 3 -13.51 2.73 27.49
C ILE A 3 -14.01 1.66 26.50
N ASP A 4 -15.17 1.05 26.81
CA ASP A 4 -15.79 0.00 25.99
C ASP A 4 -16.27 0.54 24.64
N HIS A 5 -16.75 1.79 24.63
CA HIS A 5 -17.20 2.46 23.41
C HIS A 5 -16.03 2.87 22.50
N CYS A 6 -14.90 3.31 23.08
CA CYS A 6 -13.71 3.64 22.30
C CYS A 6 -13.10 2.39 21.65
N LYS A 7 -13.06 1.25 22.37
CA LYS A 7 -12.63 -0.04 21.82
C LYS A 7 -13.54 -0.51 20.67
N SER A 8 -14.85 -0.33 20.77
CA SER A 8 -15.78 -0.75 19.70
C SER A 8 -15.67 0.13 18.44
N VAL A 9 -15.45 1.43 18.61
CA VAL A 9 -15.21 2.38 17.52
C VAL A 9 -13.87 2.09 16.83
N LEU A 10 -12.79 1.91 17.59
CA LEU A 10 -11.46 1.61 17.05
C LEU A 10 -11.46 0.26 16.31
N SER A 11 -12.19 -0.73 16.82
CA SER A 11 -12.36 -2.02 16.15
C SER A 11 -13.11 -1.91 14.82
N ARG A 12 -14.15 -1.06 14.75
CA ARG A 12 -14.99 -0.91 13.55
C ARG A 12 -14.29 -0.16 12.41
N TYR A 13 -13.32 0.70 12.72
CA TYR A 13 -12.57 1.49 11.72
C TYR A 13 -11.14 0.98 11.45
N ARG A 14 -10.70 -0.11 12.09
CA ARG A 14 -9.33 -0.63 11.96
C ARG A 14 -8.94 -0.97 10.51
N THR A 15 -9.73 -1.79 9.83
CA THR A 15 -9.48 -2.22 8.45
C THR A 15 -9.50 -1.07 7.44
N PRO A 16 -10.50 -0.16 7.43
CA PRO A 16 -10.47 0.99 6.51
C PRO A 16 -9.32 1.95 6.81
N SER A 17 -8.95 2.16 8.07
CA SER A 17 -7.77 2.96 8.43
C SER A 17 -6.48 2.33 7.89
N LEU A 18 -6.28 1.02 8.07
CA LEU A 18 -5.11 0.31 7.54
C LEU A 18 -5.04 0.35 6.01
N LEU A 19 -6.18 0.19 5.32
CA LEU A 19 -6.24 0.35 3.87
C LEU A 19 -5.85 1.77 3.43
N GLY A 20 -6.34 2.78 4.14
CA GLY A 20 -5.96 4.18 3.89
C GLY A 20 -4.46 4.42 4.09
N VAL A 21 -3.87 3.85 5.14
CA VAL A 21 -2.41 3.91 5.39
C VAL A 21 -1.63 3.24 4.26
N VAL A 22 -2.01 2.03 3.85
CA VAL A 22 -1.31 1.32 2.76
C VAL A 22 -1.45 2.07 1.43
N ALA A 23 -2.61 2.67 1.15
CA ALA A 23 -2.82 3.51 -0.03
C ALA A 23 -1.93 4.76 0.01
N ALA A 24 -1.83 5.44 1.16
CA ALA A 24 -0.94 6.59 1.33
C ALA A 24 0.53 6.19 1.13
N LEU A 25 0.96 5.05 1.68
CA LEU A 25 2.30 4.51 1.46
C LEU A 25 2.56 4.22 -0.02
N GLN A 26 1.60 3.67 -0.76
CA GLN A 26 1.74 3.43 -2.20
C GLN A 26 1.93 4.73 -2.99
N ILE A 27 1.23 5.80 -2.62
CA ILE A 27 1.36 7.11 -3.26
C ILE A 27 2.72 7.75 -2.92
N LEU A 28 3.15 7.69 -1.66
CA LEU A 28 4.45 8.20 -1.24
C LEU A 28 5.59 7.45 -1.93
N ASP A 29 5.50 6.13 -2.03
CA ASP A 29 6.48 5.33 -2.75
C ASP A 29 6.52 5.69 -4.24
N TRP A 30 5.34 5.84 -4.85
CA TRP A 30 5.23 6.24 -6.26
C TRP A 30 5.88 7.61 -6.50
N HIS A 31 5.59 8.59 -5.64
CA HIS A 31 6.24 9.89 -5.68
C HIS A 31 7.77 9.74 -5.53
N SER A 32 8.23 9.04 -4.50
CA SER A 32 9.67 8.86 -4.23
C SER A 32 10.40 8.24 -5.42
N THR A 33 9.85 7.19 -6.02
CA THR A 33 10.44 6.51 -7.18
C THR A 33 10.50 7.41 -8.41
N LEU A 34 9.46 8.21 -8.67
CA LEU A 34 9.46 9.13 -9.82
C LEU A 34 10.39 10.33 -9.63
N THR A 35 10.57 10.80 -8.40
CA THR A 35 11.48 11.91 -8.09
C THR A 35 12.93 11.49 -7.88
N ALA A 36 13.22 10.18 -7.91
CA ALA A 36 14.56 9.68 -7.68
C ALA A 36 15.53 10.12 -8.81
N PRO A 37 16.78 10.48 -8.47
CA PRO A 37 17.80 10.78 -9.48
C PRO A 37 17.97 9.59 -10.44
N HIS A 38 18.14 9.84 -11.74
CA HIS A 38 18.30 8.79 -12.76
C HIS A 38 19.51 7.86 -12.56
N THR A 39 20.40 8.20 -11.62
CA THR A 39 21.54 7.37 -11.20
C THR A 39 21.15 6.28 -10.20
N ARG A 40 19.95 6.35 -9.60
CA ARG A 40 19.43 5.37 -8.66
C ARG A 40 18.70 4.27 -9.46
N GLY A 41 19.40 3.18 -9.75
CA GLY A 41 18.83 2.06 -10.49
C GLY A 41 17.69 1.37 -9.74
N GLU A 42 16.61 1.01 -10.44
CA GLU A 42 15.56 0.16 -9.87
C GLU A 42 16.10 -1.25 -9.64
N THR A 43 15.85 -1.79 -8.45
CA THR A 43 16.26 -3.16 -8.11
C THR A 43 15.23 -4.19 -8.63
N ASN A 44 14.01 -3.75 -8.94
CA ASN A 44 12.95 -4.62 -9.40
C ASN A 44 13.18 -5.08 -10.85
N ARG A 45 13.56 -6.36 -11.01
CA ARG A 45 13.82 -6.98 -12.33
C ARG A 45 12.64 -6.88 -13.30
N LEU A 46 11.41 -6.89 -12.79
CA LEU A 46 10.21 -6.81 -13.61
C LEU A 46 10.01 -5.41 -14.18
N ILE A 47 10.29 -4.37 -13.39
CA ILE A 47 10.28 -2.97 -13.85
C ILE A 47 11.41 -2.77 -14.86
N ASN A 48 12.63 -3.25 -14.57
CA ASN A 48 13.75 -3.14 -15.50
C ASN A 48 13.49 -3.83 -16.84
N TRP A 49 12.78 -4.96 -16.83
CA TRP A 49 12.36 -5.61 -18.07
C TRP A 49 11.31 -4.77 -18.82
N LEU A 50 10.31 -4.22 -18.13
CA LEU A 50 9.29 -3.35 -18.74
C LEU A 50 9.88 -2.05 -19.31
N VAL A 51 10.90 -1.49 -18.68
CA VAL A 51 11.61 -0.28 -19.12
C VAL A 51 12.28 -0.46 -20.49
N GLN A 52 12.56 -1.71 -20.90
CA GLN A 52 13.08 -2.00 -22.23
C GLN A 52 12.06 -1.73 -23.34
N TRP A 53 10.77 -1.70 -22.99
CA TRP A 53 9.66 -1.55 -23.94
C TRP A 53 8.92 -0.22 -23.80
N VAL A 54 8.92 0.39 -22.61
CA VAL A 54 8.18 1.61 -22.28
C VAL A 54 9.03 2.52 -21.38
N SER A 55 8.73 3.81 -21.30
CA SER A 55 9.41 4.70 -20.36
C SER A 55 9.27 4.23 -18.90
N PHE A 56 10.32 4.46 -18.12
CA PHE A 56 10.39 4.10 -16.70
C PHE A 56 9.20 4.58 -15.89
N GLU A 57 8.86 5.86 -16.05
CA GLU A 57 7.74 6.49 -15.36
C GLU A 57 6.42 5.78 -15.67
N SER A 58 6.21 5.36 -16.92
CA SER A 58 4.99 4.66 -17.34
C SER A 58 4.92 3.24 -16.79
N ALA A 59 6.06 2.53 -16.76
CA ALA A 59 6.15 1.17 -16.23
C ALA A 59 5.86 1.16 -14.71
N VAL A 60 6.51 2.06 -13.96
CA VAL A 60 6.29 2.23 -12.52
C VAL A 60 4.84 2.65 -12.25
N SER A 61 4.32 3.63 -12.99
CA SER A 61 2.95 4.13 -12.81
C SER A 61 1.90 3.05 -13.05
N THR A 62 2.05 2.25 -14.10
CA THR A 62 1.15 1.12 -14.37
C THR A 62 1.14 0.12 -13.22
N PHE A 63 2.32 -0.23 -12.70
CA PHE A 63 2.43 -1.16 -11.58
C PHE A 63 1.77 -0.60 -10.32
N LYS A 64 1.97 0.69 -10.02
CA LYS A 64 1.34 1.36 -8.87
C LYS A 64 -0.18 1.41 -8.97
N LEU A 65 -0.71 1.71 -10.15
CA LEU A 65 -2.14 1.68 -10.42
C LEU A 65 -2.73 0.28 -10.21
N LEU A 66 -2.04 -0.78 -10.65
CA LEU A 66 -2.45 -2.16 -10.39
C LEU A 66 -2.47 -2.48 -8.89
N CYS A 67 -1.46 -2.07 -8.13
CA CYS A 67 -1.45 -2.25 -6.67
C CYS A 67 -2.60 -1.50 -5.98
N LEU A 68 -2.88 -0.26 -6.38
CA LEU A 68 -4.01 0.51 -5.86
C LEU A 68 -5.37 -0.13 -6.24
N ALA A 69 -5.49 -0.67 -7.45
CA ALA A 69 -6.68 -1.40 -7.88
C ALA A 69 -6.87 -2.70 -7.06
N MET A 70 -5.81 -3.44 -6.76
CA MET A 70 -5.87 -4.61 -5.88
C MET A 70 -6.28 -4.23 -4.46
N LEU A 71 -5.79 -3.10 -3.92
CA LEU A 71 -6.23 -2.58 -2.62
C LEU A 71 -7.70 -2.19 -2.62
N LEU A 72 -8.17 -1.53 -3.68
CA LEU A 72 -9.58 -1.19 -3.85
C LEU A 72 -10.45 -2.45 -3.94
N TYR A 73 -10.01 -3.45 -4.71
CA TYR A 73 -10.68 -4.75 -4.77
C TYR A 73 -10.75 -5.42 -3.40
N GLY A 74 -9.63 -5.44 -2.66
CA GLY A 74 -9.58 -5.93 -1.28
C GLY A 74 -10.53 -5.18 -0.34
N PHE A 75 -10.64 -3.86 -0.48
CA PHE A 75 -11.61 -3.05 0.26
C PHE A 75 -13.07 -3.42 -0.08
N LEU A 76 -13.40 -3.57 -1.36
CA LEU A 76 -14.73 -3.96 -1.80
C LEU A 76 -15.08 -5.38 -1.32
N PHE A 77 -14.13 -6.30 -1.37
CA PHE A 77 -14.27 -7.65 -0.84
C PHE A 77 -14.51 -7.62 0.67
N TRP A 78 -13.68 -6.91 1.44
CA TRP A 78 -13.92 -6.72 2.87
C TRP A 78 -15.29 -6.11 3.16
N ARG A 79 -15.68 -5.07 2.39
CA ARG A 79 -16.99 -4.41 2.55
C ARG A 79 -18.16 -5.39 2.35
N LYS A 80 -18.03 -6.34 1.42
CA LYS A 80 -19.03 -7.38 1.16
C LYS A 80 -19.08 -8.45 2.26
N HIS A 81 -17.94 -8.75 2.89
CA HIS A 81 -17.79 -9.81 3.90
C HIS A 81 -17.55 -9.26 5.32
N LYS A 82 -18.08 -8.07 5.63
CA LYS A 82 -17.92 -7.44 6.95
C LYS A 82 -18.36 -8.38 8.07
N GLY A 83 -17.53 -8.50 9.10
CA GLY A 83 -17.79 -9.34 10.27
C GLY A 83 -17.32 -10.79 10.19
N LEU A 84 -16.87 -11.29 9.03
CA LEU A 84 -16.35 -12.67 8.90
C LEU A 84 -14.83 -12.77 9.05
N TYR A 85 -14.08 -11.83 8.45
CA TYR A 85 -12.60 -11.91 8.34
C TYR A 85 -11.90 -10.63 8.83
N GLU A 86 -12.47 -9.95 9.82
CA GLU A 86 -12.01 -8.65 10.32
C GLU A 86 -10.58 -8.69 10.89
N THR A 87 -10.17 -9.82 11.46
CA THR A 87 -8.86 -9.97 12.12
C THR A 87 -7.79 -10.34 11.12
N GLU A 88 -8.10 -11.26 10.21
CA GLU A 88 -7.23 -11.73 9.13
C GLU A 88 -6.90 -10.58 8.19
N PHE A 89 -7.91 -9.80 7.77
CA PHE A 89 -7.69 -8.62 6.94
C PHE A 89 -6.81 -7.58 7.65
N ALA A 90 -7.09 -7.29 8.92
CA ALA A 90 -6.33 -6.30 9.67
C ALA A 90 -4.87 -6.74 9.93
N LEU A 91 -4.63 -8.02 10.19
CA LEU A 91 -3.29 -8.57 10.36
C LEU A 91 -2.52 -8.53 9.04
N ALA A 92 -3.11 -9.00 7.95
CA ALA A 92 -2.48 -8.97 6.63
C ALA A 92 -2.12 -7.53 6.21
N LEU A 93 -3.08 -6.61 6.34
CA LEU A 93 -2.83 -5.19 6.05
C LEU A 93 -1.84 -4.54 7.01
N GLY A 94 -1.82 -4.97 8.28
CA GLY A 94 -0.86 -4.50 9.27
C GLY A 94 0.58 -4.91 8.90
N VAL A 95 0.79 -6.17 8.53
CA VAL A 95 2.10 -6.65 8.05
C VAL A 95 2.53 -5.89 6.81
N VAL A 96 1.61 -5.71 5.84
CA VAL A 96 1.89 -4.92 4.63
C VAL A 96 2.27 -3.48 5.01
N ALA A 97 1.51 -2.81 5.88
CA ALA A 97 1.80 -1.44 6.29
C ALA A 97 3.18 -1.29 6.95
N VAL A 98 3.59 -2.24 7.81
CA VAL A 98 4.89 -2.20 8.48
C VAL A 98 6.03 -2.46 7.51
N VAL A 99 5.98 -3.58 6.77
CA VAL A 99 7.05 -3.96 5.84
C VAL A 99 7.18 -2.92 4.74
N TYR A 100 6.06 -2.51 4.16
CA TYR A 100 6.06 -1.55 3.07
C TYR A 100 6.41 -0.14 3.57
N GLY A 101 5.97 0.26 4.75
CA GLY A 101 6.37 1.51 5.38
C GLY A 101 7.89 1.64 5.54
N GLY A 102 8.57 0.54 5.90
CA GLY A 102 10.03 0.50 5.95
C GLY A 102 10.70 0.74 4.59
N VAL A 103 10.15 0.16 3.52
CA VAL A 103 10.65 0.37 2.15
C VAL A 103 10.48 1.83 1.72
N VAL A 104 9.29 2.40 1.94
CA VAL A 104 9.02 3.81 1.59
C VAL A 104 9.94 4.74 2.39
N PHE A 105 10.08 4.52 3.70
CA PHE A 105 10.97 5.32 4.52
C PHE A 105 12.42 5.26 4.03
N ASN A 106 12.91 4.07 3.69
CA ASN A 106 14.23 3.91 3.11
C ASN A 106 14.40 4.67 1.79
N ASN A 107 13.37 4.68 0.94
CA ASN A 107 13.40 5.40 -0.35
C ASN A 107 13.50 6.93 -0.19
N TYR A 108 12.93 7.48 0.88
CA TYR A 108 13.05 8.92 1.19
C TYR A 108 14.33 9.31 1.92
N VAL A 109 14.94 8.40 2.67
CA VAL A 109 16.13 8.69 3.51
C VAL A 109 17.44 8.41 2.79
N ALA A 110 17.50 7.40 1.94
CA ALA A 110 18.66 7.11 1.11
C ALA A 110 18.66 7.96 -0.17
#